data_AF-A0A9W9D653-F1
#
_entry.id   AF-A0A9W9D653-F1
#
_cell.length_a   1.000
_cell.length_b   1.000
_cell.length_c   1.000
_cell.angle_alpha   90.00
_cell.angle_beta   90.00
_cell.angle_gamma   90.00
#
_symmetry.space_group_name_H-M   'P 1'
#
loop_
_entity.id
_entity.type
_entity.pdbx_description
1 polymer ?
#
loop_
_entity_poly.entity_id
_entity_poly.type
_entity_poly.pdbx_seq_one_letter_code
_entity_poly.pdbx_strand_id
1 'polypeptide(L)'
;MHSATYLDKYTASQWGEGPRYDALTTSNKVSYQNALNERNLPFVKACGSVLTNYSWKEDDAAASLHQALQAGLPPHHIYFGIDVWAQNTTKLAHPRVTYPEYGGGGTNTGVAVAKLAELGLSAGIFAPAWTFEHFPGHGRDMEATVWDGDNLPDNIDCSCGNCSKRHQPNKAAPITSFAKEYKAGSETFFFTDFSKALGSHSDEEEDILYGGAPLHAQLGSQSILPLRSESIGMVSPLRHKIERVAGRSQLVIESSNLPPSVPKKDLAPTVHSWGIPLFRLDMPIDGSLRLRISYRDVSKVPQGVNFYLKASCRATDEEARRTGYPVGYSHKIYGLTRYNYPVVDQLLDVELKIDAQYIPANLRLEELGFWSHATNDRRLAEVDYICIQPMASYPIPSRSFTYRGGYFADVSSRNSSPDVPPHHALFGIRKEARGEGDMQHVRLCWSHTSNEPIQGMPYSEITGAFSHFVVEVDDLSLGRAYAAEQIIPASLVEVLTGREVAVRVHGIGFDGQELAGASLLVQF
;
A
#
# COMPACT_ATOMS: atom_id res chain seq x y z
N MET A 1 42.14 -21.47 -14.74
CA MET A 1 41.73 -21.30 -13.34
C MET A 1 41.91 -19.84 -12.95
N HIS A 2 40.88 -19.03 -13.10
CA HIS A 2 40.79 -17.71 -12.47
C HIS A 2 39.30 -17.37 -12.24
N SER A 3 38.90 -17.56 -10.98
CA SER A 3 38.10 -16.62 -10.19
C SER A 3 36.77 -16.12 -10.77
N ALA A 4 35.73 -16.94 -10.62
CA ALA A 4 34.39 -16.41 -10.33
C ALA A 4 34.34 -16.17 -8.82
N THR A 5 34.40 -14.91 -8.42
CA THR A 5 34.31 -14.45 -7.04
C THR A 5 32.97 -14.86 -6.45
N TYR A 6 33.07 -15.46 -5.26
CA TYR A 6 31.97 -15.92 -4.43
C TYR A 6 31.00 -14.79 -4.09
N LEU A 7 29.71 -15.01 -4.31
CA LEU A 7 28.67 -14.39 -3.47
C LEU A 7 28.73 -15.14 -2.13
N ASP A 8 29.63 -14.71 -1.27
CA ASP A 8 29.74 -15.21 0.09
C ASP A 8 28.55 -14.71 0.94
N LYS A 9 28.25 -15.44 2.01
CA LYS A 9 27.18 -15.19 2.99
C LYS A 9 27.12 -13.74 3.54
N TYR A 10 28.17 -12.94 3.37
CA TYR A 10 28.22 -11.54 3.79
C TYR A 10 27.62 -10.55 2.78
N THR A 11 27.45 -10.93 1.51
CA THR A 11 26.84 -10.07 0.47
C THR A 11 25.33 -10.26 0.31
N ALA A 12 24.81 -11.45 0.64
CA ALA A 12 23.37 -11.74 0.59
C ALA A 12 22.55 -11.00 1.67
N SER A 13 23.18 -10.58 2.77
CA SER A 13 22.49 -9.78 3.80
C SER A 13 22.31 -8.31 3.42
N GLN A 14 22.99 -7.82 2.37
CA GLN A 14 22.91 -6.42 1.90
C GLN A 14 22.23 -6.27 0.53
N TRP A 15 22.18 -7.34 -0.27
CA TRP A 15 21.45 -7.39 -1.54
C TRP A 15 20.39 -8.49 -1.40
N GLY A 16 19.13 -8.09 -1.30
CA GLY A 16 18.01 -8.98 -0.99
C GLY A 16 18.04 -10.30 -1.77
N GLU A 17 17.70 -11.39 -1.07
CA GLU A 17 17.59 -12.74 -1.62
C GLU A 17 16.53 -12.76 -2.73
N GLY A 18 16.97 -12.77 -3.99
CA GLY A 18 16.10 -12.91 -5.15
C GLY A 18 16.08 -14.36 -5.66
N PRO A 19 14.94 -14.86 -6.16
CA PRO A 19 14.87 -16.21 -6.71
C PRO A 19 15.80 -16.37 -7.91
N ARG A 20 16.51 -17.49 -7.96
CA ARG A 20 17.29 -17.86 -9.15
C ARG A 20 16.35 -18.25 -10.27
N TYR A 21 16.48 -17.60 -11.43
CA TYR A 21 15.70 -18.00 -12.60
C TYR A 21 16.18 -19.34 -13.17
N ASP A 22 15.23 -20.24 -13.46
CA ASP A 22 15.43 -21.55 -14.06
C ASP A 22 15.85 -21.44 -15.53
N ALA A 23 17.12 -21.14 -15.76
CA ALA A 23 17.70 -21.10 -17.11
C ALA A 23 19.00 -21.89 -17.19
N LEU A 24 19.96 -21.62 -16.30
CA LEU A 24 21.25 -22.30 -16.30
C LEU A 24 21.19 -23.61 -15.51
N THR A 25 21.69 -24.69 -16.10
CA THR A 25 21.81 -26.00 -15.44
C THR A 25 23.23 -26.26 -14.93
N THR A 26 23.41 -27.28 -14.10
CA THR A 26 24.72 -27.77 -13.63
C THR A 26 25.67 -28.19 -14.76
N SER A 27 25.14 -28.42 -15.97
CA SER A 27 25.94 -28.66 -17.18
C SER A 27 26.47 -27.38 -17.85
N ASN A 28 26.23 -26.22 -17.23
CA ASN A 28 26.56 -24.89 -17.76
C ASN A 28 25.92 -24.59 -19.13
N LYS A 29 24.68 -25.07 -19.31
CA LYS A 29 23.87 -24.82 -20.51
C LYS A 29 22.55 -24.16 -20.14
N VAL A 30 22.10 -23.26 -21.02
CA VAL A 30 20.75 -22.69 -20.97
C VAL A 30 19.76 -23.78 -21.38
N SER A 31 18.98 -24.25 -20.42
CA SER A 31 17.93 -25.25 -20.59
C SER A 31 16.90 -25.05 -19.47
N TYR A 32 15.73 -24.54 -19.84
CA TYR A 32 14.60 -24.35 -18.96
C TYR A 32 14.05 -25.71 -18.52
N GLN A 33 13.97 -25.96 -17.22
CA GLN A 33 13.43 -27.19 -16.69
C GLN A 33 11.92 -27.10 -16.43
N ASN A 34 11.38 -25.88 -16.31
CA ASN A 34 10.01 -25.56 -15.89
C ASN A 34 9.65 -26.15 -14.50
N ALA A 35 10.65 -26.59 -13.74
CA ALA A 35 10.49 -27.34 -12.50
C ALA A 35 11.78 -27.24 -11.65
N LEU A 36 11.67 -27.49 -10.35
CA LEU A 36 12.82 -27.80 -9.51
C LEU A 36 13.22 -29.26 -9.71
N ASN A 37 14.47 -29.51 -10.12
CA ASN A 37 15.03 -30.86 -10.22
C ASN A 37 16.55 -30.85 -9.98
N GLU A 38 17.20 -32.01 -10.08
CA GLU A 38 18.63 -32.17 -9.81
C GLU A 38 19.53 -31.24 -10.65
N ARG A 39 19.10 -30.83 -11.84
CA ARG A 39 19.90 -30.00 -12.75
C ARG A 39 19.95 -28.53 -12.35
N ASN A 40 19.00 -28.05 -11.55
CA ASN A 40 18.99 -26.68 -11.05
C ASN A 40 19.04 -26.58 -9.50
N LEU A 41 18.80 -27.67 -8.77
CA LEU A 41 18.80 -27.73 -7.31
C LEU A 41 20.06 -27.13 -6.64
N PRO A 42 21.30 -27.36 -7.13
CA PRO A 42 22.47 -26.75 -6.50
C PRO A 42 22.44 -25.22 -6.50
N PHE A 43 21.86 -24.59 -7.52
CA PHE A 43 21.71 -23.14 -7.54
C PHE A 43 20.64 -22.68 -6.56
N VAL A 44 19.54 -23.42 -6.43
CA VAL A 44 18.47 -23.10 -5.46
C VAL A 44 18.98 -23.18 -4.04
N LYS A 45 19.81 -24.19 -3.71
CA LYS A 45 20.47 -24.28 -2.41
C LYS A 45 21.42 -23.11 -2.13
N ALA A 46 22.01 -22.52 -3.17
CA ALA A 46 22.89 -21.36 -3.04
C ALA A 46 22.11 -20.03 -2.94
N CYS A 47 21.01 -19.89 -3.67
CA CYS A 47 20.21 -18.65 -3.75
C CYS A 47 19.04 -18.60 -2.77
N GLY A 48 18.70 -19.70 -2.11
CA GLY A 48 17.57 -19.80 -1.18
C GLY A 48 16.22 -20.07 -1.86
N SER A 49 16.01 -19.61 -3.09
CA SER A 49 14.76 -19.77 -3.84
C SER A 49 14.96 -19.90 -5.36
N VAL A 50 13.91 -20.33 -6.07
CA VAL A 50 13.91 -20.51 -7.54
C VAL A 50 12.65 -19.93 -8.17
N LEU A 51 12.79 -19.35 -9.37
CA LEU A 51 11.68 -18.98 -10.24
C LEU A 51 11.75 -19.84 -11.51
N THR A 52 10.80 -20.76 -11.68
CA THR A 52 10.73 -21.63 -12.86
C THR A 52 10.35 -20.85 -14.11
N ASN A 53 10.71 -21.38 -15.27
CA ASN A 53 10.18 -20.91 -16.54
C ASN A 53 8.69 -21.26 -16.70
N TYR A 54 8.00 -20.59 -17.62
CA TYR A 54 6.53 -20.50 -17.65
C TYR A 54 5.82 -21.76 -18.16
N SER A 55 6.52 -22.67 -18.84
CA SER A 55 5.92 -23.80 -19.57
C SER A 55 5.76 -25.07 -18.72
N TRP A 56 5.31 -24.92 -17.49
CA TRP A 56 5.12 -26.02 -16.53
C TRP A 56 3.73 -26.63 -16.57
N LYS A 57 3.62 -27.85 -16.07
CA LYS A 57 2.38 -28.62 -15.89
C LYS A 57 2.16 -28.94 -14.42
N GLU A 58 0.98 -29.44 -14.09
CA GLU A 58 0.64 -29.86 -12.73
C GLU A 58 1.63 -30.89 -12.15
N ASP A 59 2.04 -31.86 -12.97
CA ASP A 59 3.04 -32.87 -12.57
C ASP A 59 4.41 -32.23 -12.27
N ASP A 60 4.80 -31.18 -13.00
CA ASP A 60 6.05 -30.45 -12.75
C ASP A 60 6.01 -29.75 -11.39
N ALA A 61 4.86 -29.15 -11.04
CA ALA A 61 4.64 -28.52 -9.75
C ALA A 61 4.67 -29.54 -8.60
N ALA A 62 3.95 -30.67 -8.74
CA ALA A 62 3.96 -31.74 -7.75
C ALA A 62 5.36 -32.37 -7.57
N ALA A 63 6.08 -32.60 -8.66
CA ALA A 63 7.46 -33.11 -8.62
C ALA A 63 8.40 -32.12 -7.94
N SER A 64 8.25 -30.81 -8.20
CA SER A 64 9.05 -29.77 -7.59
C SER A 64 8.81 -29.65 -6.08
N LEU A 65 7.56 -29.78 -5.64
CA LEU A 65 7.22 -29.85 -4.22
C LEU A 65 7.93 -31.04 -3.55
N HIS A 66 7.82 -32.22 -4.15
CA HIS A 66 8.49 -33.42 -3.63
C HIS A 66 10.02 -33.23 -3.55
N GLN A 67 10.63 -32.69 -4.61
CA GLN A 67 12.06 -32.39 -4.66
C GLN A 67 12.48 -31.37 -3.59
N ALA A 68 11.67 -30.33 -3.36
CA ALA A 68 11.93 -29.32 -2.34
C ALA A 68 11.90 -29.94 -0.94
N LEU A 69 10.88 -30.75 -0.64
CA LEU A 69 10.75 -31.44 0.64
C LEU A 69 11.93 -32.40 0.89
N GLN A 70 12.35 -33.17 -0.12
CA GLN A 70 13.53 -34.04 -0.02
C GLN A 70 14.83 -33.26 0.19
N ALA A 71 14.92 -32.06 -0.37
CA ALA A 71 16.09 -31.19 -0.23
C ALA A 71 16.09 -30.34 1.05
N GLY A 72 15.03 -30.41 1.87
CA GLY A 72 14.84 -29.59 3.06
C GLY A 72 14.58 -28.10 2.75
N LEU A 73 14.04 -27.80 1.57
CA LEU A 73 13.69 -26.44 1.15
C LEU A 73 12.22 -26.15 1.48
N PRO A 74 11.89 -24.96 2.03
CA PRO A 74 10.51 -24.57 2.22
C PRO A 74 9.76 -24.49 0.88
N PRO A 75 8.54 -25.08 0.75
CA PRO A 75 7.78 -25.03 -0.50
C PRO A 75 7.52 -23.61 -1.04
N HIS A 76 7.35 -22.64 -0.15
CA HIS A 76 7.15 -21.22 -0.51
C HIS A 76 8.42 -20.52 -1.05
N HIS A 77 9.56 -21.20 -1.13
CA HIS A 77 10.75 -20.71 -1.84
C HIS A 77 10.77 -21.15 -3.32
N ILE A 78 9.77 -21.93 -3.76
CA ILE A 78 9.68 -22.44 -5.13
C ILE A 78 8.58 -21.65 -5.84
N TYR A 79 9.01 -20.73 -6.70
CA TYR A 79 8.13 -19.87 -7.49
C TYR A 79 7.95 -20.47 -8.88
N PHE A 80 6.70 -20.60 -9.31
CA PHE A 80 6.38 -21.00 -10.67
C PHE A 80 6.04 -19.80 -11.53
N GLY A 81 6.75 -19.64 -12.64
CA GLY A 81 6.55 -18.52 -13.57
C GLY A 81 5.18 -18.59 -14.24
N ILE A 82 4.46 -17.46 -14.33
CA ILE A 82 3.18 -17.34 -15.02
C ILE A 82 3.29 -16.21 -16.03
N ASP A 83 3.25 -16.51 -17.34
CA ASP A 83 3.31 -15.49 -18.39
C ASP A 83 1.90 -14.91 -18.63
N VAL A 84 1.67 -13.68 -18.15
CA VAL A 84 0.38 -13.00 -18.32
C VAL A 84 0.06 -12.76 -19.80
N TRP A 85 1.07 -12.61 -20.66
CA TRP A 85 0.85 -12.38 -22.09
C TRP A 85 0.42 -13.64 -22.86
N ALA A 86 0.47 -14.83 -22.25
CA ALA A 86 0.11 -16.08 -22.91
C ALA A 86 -1.35 -16.15 -23.38
N GLN A 87 -2.24 -15.36 -22.77
CA GLN A 87 -3.65 -15.27 -23.20
C GLN A 87 -3.80 -14.53 -24.54
N ASN A 88 -2.86 -13.66 -24.90
CA ASN A 88 -2.97 -12.84 -26.11
C ASN A 88 -2.89 -13.69 -27.38
N THR A 89 -3.40 -13.15 -28.48
CA THR A 89 -3.08 -13.73 -29.80
C THR A 89 -1.64 -13.37 -30.14
N THR A 90 -0.83 -14.35 -30.53
CA THR A 90 0.57 -14.13 -30.89
C THR A 90 0.79 -14.53 -32.34
N LYS A 91 1.53 -13.70 -33.09
CA LYS A 91 2.07 -14.04 -34.42
C LYS A 91 3.51 -14.59 -34.33
N LEU A 92 3.96 -14.90 -33.12
CA LEU A 92 5.30 -15.37 -32.86
C LEU A 92 5.48 -16.76 -33.47
N ALA A 93 6.70 -17.06 -33.92
CA ALA A 93 7.05 -18.39 -34.43
C ALA A 93 6.82 -19.49 -33.38
N HIS A 94 6.97 -19.13 -32.10
CA HIS A 94 6.61 -19.95 -30.95
C HIS A 94 5.57 -19.21 -30.11
N PRO A 95 4.38 -19.78 -29.88
CA PRO A 95 3.39 -19.17 -29.00
C PRO A 95 3.93 -19.03 -27.59
N ARG A 96 3.49 -17.99 -26.88
CA ARG A 96 3.67 -17.92 -25.43
C ARG A 96 2.85 -19.02 -24.76
N VAL A 97 3.41 -19.66 -23.75
CA VAL A 97 2.79 -20.79 -23.03
C VAL A 97 2.93 -20.55 -21.53
N THR A 98 1.83 -20.74 -20.81
CA THR A 98 1.76 -20.75 -19.35
C THR A 98 0.71 -21.76 -18.90
N TYR A 99 0.69 -22.16 -17.62
CA TYR A 99 -0.41 -22.95 -17.09
C TYR A 99 -1.69 -22.11 -16.88
N PRO A 100 -2.89 -22.66 -17.11
CA PRO A 100 -3.13 -23.86 -17.93
C PRO A 100 -2.75 -23.58 -19.39
N GLU A 101 -2.19 -24.59 -20.07
CA GLU A 101 -1.69 -24.45 -21.45
C GLU A 101 -2.74 -23.86 -22.40
N TYR A 102 -4.00 -24.27 -22.24
CA TYR A 102 -5.13 -23.66 -22.95
C TYR A 102 -5.80 -22.58 -22.09
N GLY A 103 -5.74 -21.35 -22.58
CA GLY A 103 -6.45 -20.21 -22.00
C GLY A 103 -5.80 -19.60 -20.76
N GLY A 104 -4.60 -20.03 -20.36
CA GLY A 104 -3.83 -19.43 -19.27
C GLY A 104 -3.29 -18.02 -19.57
N GLY A 105 -2.84 -17.34 -18.52
CA GLY A 105 -2.38 -15.95 -18.57
C GLY A 105 -3.53 -14.95 -18.59
N GLY A 106 -3.21 -13.66 -18.72
CA GLY A 106 -4.16 -12.56 -18.79
C GLY A 106 -5.16 -12.59 -17.63
N THR A 107 -6.46 -12.53 -17.96
CA THR A 107 -7.55 -12.63 -16.96
C THR A 107 -7.65 -14.00 -16.27
N ASN A 108 -6.97 -15.04 -16.77
CA ASN A 108 -6.89 -16.37 -16.16
C ASN A 108 -5.60 -16.61 -15.36
N THR A 109 -4.78 -15.59 -15.15
CA THR A 109 -3.55 -15.70 -14.34
C THR A 109 -3.82 -16.32 -12.97
N GLY A 110 -4.93 -15.96 -12.33
CA GLY A 110 -5.30 -16.50 -11.01
C GLY A 110 -5.64 -17.99 -11.00
N VAL A 111 -5.91 -18.64 -12.13
CA VAL A 111 -6.06 -20.11 -12.20
C VAL A 111 -4.74 -20.81 -11.86
N ALA A 112 -3.63 -20.29 -12.38
CA ALA A 112 -2.30 -20.81 -12.04
C ALA A 112 -1.92 -20.50 -10.59
N VAL A 113 -2.24 -19.30 -10.10
CA VAL A 113 -2.03 -18.94 -8.69
C VAL A 113 -2.80 -19.87 -7.76
N ALA A 114 -4.08 -20.13 -8.06
CA ALA A 114 -4.90 -21.08 -7.31
C ALA A 114 -4.26 -22.46 -7.26
N LYS A 115 -3.80 -22.97 -8.40
CA LYS A 115 -3.18 -24.29 -8.46
C LYS A 115 -1.90 -24.40 -7.63
N LEU A 116 -1.07 -23.36 -7.64
CA LEU A 116 0.16 -23.32 -6.86
C LEU A 116 -0.13 -23.19 -5.36
N ALA A 117 -1.15 -22.41 -5.00
CA ALA A 117 -1.61 -22.26 -3.62
C ALA A 117 -2.14 -23.58 -3.04
N GLU A 118 -2.85 -24.40 -3.82
CA GLU A 118 -3.28 -25.77 -3.42
C GLU A 118 -2.09 -26.65 -2.99
N LEU A 119 -0.93 -26.48 -3.63
CA LEU A 119 0.29 -27.23 -3.36
C LEU A 119 1.20 -26.57 -2.30
N GLY A 120 0.84 -25.39 -1.79
CA GLY A 120 1.69 -24.60 -0.89
C GLY A 120 2.95 -24.02 -1.56
N LEU A 121 2.97 -23.96 -2.89
CA LEU A 121 4.05 -23.38 -3.70
C LEU A 121 3.79 -21.89 -3.95
N SER A 122 4.78 -21.18 -4.49
CA SER A 122 4.66 -19.74 -4.80
C SER A 122 4.49 -19.47 -6.29
N ALA A 123 3.91 -18.31 -6.62
CA ALA A 123 3.65 -17.88 -7.98
C ALA A 123 4.55 -16.68 -8.35
N GLY A 124 5.16 -16.72 -9.53
CA GLY A 124 5.93 -15.62 -10.11
C GLY A 124 5.24 -15.05 -11.35
N ILE A 125 4.52 -13.94 -11.20
CA ILE A 125 3.75 -13.33 -12.28
C ILE A 125 4.70 -12.52 -13.19
N PHE A 126 4.81 -12.93 -14.44
CA PHE A 126 5.67 -12.28 -15.43
C PHE A 126 4.90 -11.24 -16.25
N ALA A 127 5.49 -10.05 -16.35
CA ALA A 127 4.96 -8.88 -17.05
C ALA A 127 3.51 -8.50 -16.64
N PRO A 128 3.24 -8.27 -15.34
CA PRO A 128 1.90 -7.90 -14.84
C PRO A 128 1.43 -6.53 -15.34
N ALA A 129 2.34 -5.67 -15.84
CA ALA A 129 1.99 -4.42 -16.51
C ALA A 129 1.19 -4.60 -17.81
N TRP A 130 1.01 -5.85 -18.26
CA TRP A 130 0.09 -6.25 -19.34
C TRP A 130 -1.25 -5.52 -19.31
N THR A 131 -1.82 -5.27 -18.11
CA THR A 131 -3.09 -4.55 -18.01
C THR A 131 -3.02 -3.13 -18.55
N PHE A 132 -1.93 -2.40 -18.32
CA PHE A 132 -1.72 -1.05 -18.83
C PHE A 132 -1.19 -1.04 -20.27
N GLU A 133 -0.33 -1.99 -20.62
CA GLU A 133 0.31 -2.05 -21.94
C GLU A 133 -0.64 -2.57 -23.03
N HIS A 134 -1.48 -3.55 -22.71
CA HIS A 134 -2.38 -4.21 -23.67
C HIS A 134 -3.76 -3.56 -23.75
N PHE A 135 -4.16 -2.79 -22.73
CA PHE A 135 -5.44 -2.07 -22.69
C PHE A 135 -5.24 -0.57 -22.38
N PRO A 136 -4.80 0.23 -23.36
CA PRO A 136 -4.65 1.68 -23.19
C PRO A 136 -5.95 2.32 -22.68
N GLY A 137 -5.84 3.15 -21.65
CA GLY A 137 -6.99 3.82 -21.02
C GLY A 137 -7.79 2.98 -20.02
N HIS A 138 -7.62 1.66 -19.99
CA HIS A 138 -8.37 0.73 -19.11
C HIS A 138 -7.49 -0.05 -18.12
N GLY A 139 -6.21 0.30 -17.97
CA GLY A 139 -5.26 -0.50 -17.20
C GLY A 139 -5.66 -0.76 -15.74
N ARG A 140 -6.29 0.21 -15.06
CA ARG A 140 -6.78 0.05 -13.67
C ARG A 140 -7.99 -0.86 -13.55
N ASP A 141 -8.91 -0.76 -14.50
CA ASP A 141 -10.09 -1.62 -14.55
C ASP A 141 -9.67 -3.07 -14.85
N MET A 142 -8.74 -3.25 -15.80
CA MET A 142 -8.18 -4.56 -16.12
C MET A 142 -7.33 -5.15 -14.99
N GLU A 143 -6.62 -4.31 -14.22
CA GLU A 143 -5.97 -4.73 -12.98
C GLU A 143 -7.01 -5.26 -11.98
N ALA A 144 -8.13 -4.58 -11.78
CA ALA A 144 -9.22 -5.07 -10.94
C ALA A 144 -9.82 -6.40 -11.46
N THR A 145 -10.00 -6.54 -12.78
CA THR A 145 -10.48 -7.79 -13.38
C THR A 145 -9.53 -8.96 -13.10
N VAL A 146 -8.21 -8.76 -13.23
CA VAL A 146 -7.20 -9.81 -13.06
C VAL A 146 -6.97 -10.16 -11.59
N TRP A 147 -6.83 -9.13 -10.74
CA TRP A 147 -6.47 -9.31 -9.35
C TRP A 147 -7.67 -9.66 -8.48
N ASP A 148 -8.78 -8.96 -8.65
CA ASP A 148 -9.96 -9.03 -7.77
C ASP A 148 -11.14 -9.78 -8.40
N GLY A 149 -11.09 -10.05 -9.71
CA GLY A 149 -12.17 -10.74 -10.42
C GLY A 149 -13.33 -9.83 -10.80
N ASP A 150 -13.09 -8.52 -10.92
CA ASP A 150 -14.11 -7.58 -11.38
C ASP A 150 -14.59 -7.90 -12.81
N ASN A 151 -15.72 -7.32 -13.20
CA ASN A 151 -16.18 -7.39 -14.59
C ASN A 151 -15.16 -6.74 -15.52
N LEU A 152 -15.18 -7.15 -16.79
CA LEU A 152 -14.49 -6.38 -17.82
C LEU A 152 -15.15 -5.01 -17.96
N PRO A 153 -14.35 -3.97 -18.22
CA PRO A 153 -14.89 -2.68 -18.58
C PRO A 153 -15.60 -2.75 -19.94
N ASP A 154 -16.61 -1.91 -20.12
CA ASP A 154 -17.26 -1.71 -21.41
C ASP A 154 -16.29 -1.03 -22.38
N ASN A 155 -16.43 -1.32 -23.68
CA ASN A 155 -15.66 -0.69 -24.76
C ASN A 155 -14.13 -0.89 -24.73
N ILE A 156 -13.65 -2.02 -24.19
CA ILE A 156 -12.24 -2.38 -24.30
C ILE A 156 -11.79 -2.55 -25.75
N ASP A 157 -10.69 -1.89 -26.11
CA ASP A 157 -9.97 -2.13 -27.35
C ASP A 157 -8.60 -2.74 -27.06
N CYS A 158 -8.20 -3.69 -27.89
CA CYS A 158 -6.95 -4.43 -27.75
C CYS A 158 -6.58 -5.09 -29.08
N SER A 159 -5.29 -5.35 -29.30
CA SER A 159 -4.78 -5.90 -30.56
C SER A 159 -5.24 -7.34 -30.88
N CYS A 160 -6.02 -7.97 -29.99
CA CYS A 160 -6.52 -9.34 -30.15
C CYS A 160 -7.80 -9.44 -31.02
N GLY A 161 -8.37 -8.33 -31.48
CA GLY A 161 -9.63 -8.31 -32.23
C GLY A 161 -10.84 -8.36 -31.30
N ASN A 162 -11.51 -9.51 -31.15
CA ASN A 162 -12.68 -9.62 -30.27
C ASN A 162 -12.25 -9.75 -28.80
N CYS A 163 -11.95 -8.62 -28.16
CA CYS A 163 -11.39 -8.54 -26.81
C CYS A 163 -12.31 -9.18 -25.76
N SER A 164 -13.61 -8.89 -25.77
CA SER A 164 -14.56 -9.46 -24.79
C SER A 164 -14.66 -10.98 -24.87
N LYS A 165 -14.52 -11.57 -26.06
CA LYS A 165 -14.46 -13.02 -26.23
C LYS A 165 -13.12 -13.60 -25.77
N ARG A 166 -12.01 -12.87 -25.96
CA ARG A 166 -10.65 -13.34 -25.68
C ARG A 166 -10.25 -13.22 -24.21
N HIS A 167 -10.70 -12.16 -23.55
CA HIS A 167 -10.25 -11.77 -22.21
C HIS A 167 -11.40 -11.84 -21.21
N GLN A 168 -12.13 -12.95 -21.12
CA GLN A 168 -13.27 -13.06 -20.21
C GLN A 168 -12.83 -12.89 -18.74
N PRO A 169 -13.60 -12.19 -17.89
CA PRO A 169 -13.26 -12.04 -16.48
C PRO A 169 -13.37 -13.39 -15.79
N ASN A 170 -12.47 -13.69 -14.85
CA ASN A 170 -12.49 -14.94 -14.10
C ASN A 170 -12.79 -14.70 -12.62
N LYS A 171 -14.09 -14.63 -12.31
CA LYS A 171 -14.61 -14.45 -10.93
C LYS A 171 -14.36 -15.64 -10.01
N ALA A 172 -14.16 -16.83 -10.59
CA ALA A 172 -13.95 -18.04 -9.81
C ALA A 172 -12.50 -18.17 -9.34
N ALA A 173 -11.56 -17.55 -10.05
CA ALA A 173 -10.14 -17.63 -9.75
C ALA A 173 -9.41 -16.28 -9.80
N PRO A 174 -9.84 -15.23 -9.06
CA PRO A 174 -9.07 -13.99 -8.97
C PRO A 174 -7.81 -14.19 -8.13
N ILE A 175 -6.72 -13.50 -8.46
CA ILE A 175 -5.42 -13.69 -7.79
C ILE A 175 -5.53 -13.46 -6.27
N THR A 176 -6.26 -12.44 -5.83
CA THR A 176 -6.36 -12.08 -4.42
C THR A 176 -7.06 -13.13 -3.56
N SER A 177 -7.87 -14.02 -4.14
CA SER A 177 -8.49 -15.14 -3.41
C SER A 177 -7.50 -16.25 -3.03
N PHE A 178 -6.33 -16.32 -3.68
CA PHE A 178 -5.32 -17.36 -3.45
C PHE A 178 -3.97 -16.79 -3.01
N ALA A 179 -3.80 -15.47 -3.09
CA ALA A 179 -2.64 -14.78 -2.58
C ALA A 179 -2.75 -14.57 -1.06
N LYS A 180 -1.60 -14.62 -0.38
CA LYS A 180 -1.53 -14.28 1.04
C LYS A 180 -1.58 -12.76 1.20
N GLU A 181 -2.62 -12.26 1.84
CA GLU A 181 -2.69 -10.86 2.29
C GLU A 181 -1.71 -10.62 3.46
N TYR A 182 -0.94 -9.54 3.38
CA TYR A 182 -0.09 -9.06 4.47
C TYR A 182 -0.77 -7.89 5.19
N LYS A 183 -0.52 -7.80 6.49
CA LYS A 183 -1.06 -6.73 7.35
C LYS A 183 -0.43 -5.39 6.96
N ALA A 184 -1.22 -4.34 7.01
CA ALA A 184 -0.77 -3.00 6.71
C ALA A 184 0.04 -2.41 7.87
N GLY A 185 1.10 -1.68 7.54
CA GLY A 185 2.02 -1.10 8.53
C GLY A 185 2.94 -2.13 9.20
N SER A 186 3.62 -1.67 10.24
CA SER A 186 4.40 -2.52 11.14
C SER A 186 3.63 -2.76 12.45
N GLU A 187 4.24 -3.47 13.38
CA GLU A 187 3.71 -3.62 14.73
C GLU A 187 3.57 -2.28 15.48
N THR A 188 4.34 -1.26 15.12
CA THR A 188 4.39 0.01 15.87
C THR A 188 4.00 1.24 15.07
N PHE A 189 3.85 1.12 13.74
CA PHE A 189 3.65 2.27 12.88
C PHE A 189 2.78 1.96 11.65
N PHE A 190 1.85 2.86 11.35
CA PHE A 190 1.08 2.88 10.12
C PHE A 190 0.72 4.32 9.77
N PHE A 191 0.81 4.67 8.49
CA PHE A 191 0.40 5.96 7.98
C PHE A 191 -0.17 5.84 6.58
N THR A 192 -1.23 6.60 6.31
CA THR A 192 -1.72 6.84 4.96
C THR A 192 -2.40 8.21 4.87
N ASP A 193 -2.06 8.94 3.82
CA ASP A 193 -2.74 10.13 3.31
C ASP A 193 -3.49 9.82 1.99
N PHE A 194 -3.63 8.53 1.67
CA PHE A 194 -4.27 8.01 0.46
C PHE A 194 -3.64 8.47 -0.86
N SER A 195 -2.43 9.04 -0.83
CA SER A 195 -1.69 9.45 -2.01
C SER A 195 -1.46 8.28 -2.97
N LYS A 196 -1.67 8.55 -4.27
CA LYS A 196 -1.43 7.60 -5.36
C LYS A 196 -0.17 7.97 -6.12
N ALA A 197 0.55 6.95 -6.58
CA ALA A 197 1.73 7.07 -7.42
C ALA A 197 1.52 7.87 -8.72
N LEU A 198 0.28 8.00 -9.20
CA LEU A 198 -0.04 8.71 -10.44
C LEU A 198 -0.85 9.96 -10.12
N GLY A 199 -0.34 11.10 -10.60
CA GLY A 199 -0.86 12.44 -10.37
C GLY A 199 -1.37 13.12 -11.62
N SER A 200 -2.47 13.86 -11.49
CA SER A 200 -2.89 14.88 -12.45
C SER A 200 -2.63 16.26 -11.84
N HIS A 201 -2.42 17.26 -12.69
CA HIS A 201 -1.93 18.58 -12.32
C HIS A 201 -2.92 19.67 -12.77
N SER A 202 -2.70 20.92 -12.33
CA SER A 202 -3.39 22.05 -12.96
C SER A 202 -2.89 22.25 -14.39
N ASP A 203 -3.67 22.92 -15.24
CA ASP A 203 -3.26 23.22 -16.62
C ASP A 203 -1.89 23.96 -16.66
N GLU A 204 -1.65 24.86 -15.71
CA GLU A 204 -0.38 25.59 -15.57
C GLU A 204 0.80 24.67 -15.19
N GLU A 205 0.61 23.78 -14.21
CA GLU A 205 1.62 22.80 -13.81
C GLU A 205 1.88 21.77 -14.91
N GLU A 206 0.84 21.31 -15.61
CA GLU A 206 0.92 20.38 -16.74
C GLU A 206 1.81 20.92 -17.85
N ASP A 207 1.60 22.17 -18.25
CA ASP A 207 2.38 22.82 -19.31
C ASP A 207 3.82 23.12 -18.86
N ILE A 208 3.99 23.71 -17.67
CA ILE A 208 5.30 24.22 -17.22
C ILE A 208 6.20 23.10 -16.68
N LEU A 209 5.65 22.17 -15.88
CA LEU A 209 6.44 21.16 -15.17
C LEU A 209 6.48 19.81 -15.89
N TYR A 210 5.42 19.46 -16.61
CA TYR A 210 5.21 18.10 -17.13
C TYR A 210 5.12 18.03 -18.66
N GLY A 211 5.43 19.11 -19.37
CA GLY A 211 5.52 19.12 -20.83
C GLY A 211 4.21 18.78 -21.53
N GLY A 212 3.07 19.18 -20.95
CA GLY A 212 1.74 18.90 -21.50
C GLY A 212 1.25 17.48 -21.23
N ALA A 213 1.87 16.76 -20.29
CA ALA A 213 1.43 15.41 -19.91
C ALA A 213 0.35 15.48 -18.80
N PRO A 214 -0.89 15.02 -19.04
CA PRO A 214 -1.99 15.12 -18.07
C PRO A 214 -1.84 14.17 -16.87
N LEU A 215 -0.85 13.27 -16.93
CA LEU A 215 -0.56 12.31 -15.87
C LEU A 215 0.95 12.22 -15.64
N HIS A 216 1.38 12.38 -14.39
CA HIS A 216 2.76 12.24 -13.96
C HIS A 216 2.90 11.09 -12.97
N ALA A 217 3.97 10.32 -13.12
CA ALA A 217 4.33 9.25 -12.20
C ALA A 217 5.29 9.73 -11.10
N GLN A 218 4.83 9.67 -9.86
CA GLN A 218 5.59 9.92 -8.66
C GLN A 218 5.54 8.70 -7.74
N LEU A 219 6.17 7.60 -8.15
CA LEU A 219 5.97 6.28 -7.53
C LEU A 219 6.20 6.25 -6.01
N GLY A 220 7.17 7.03 -5.51
CA GLY A 220 7.46 7.12 -4.07
C GLY A 220 6.34 7.76 -3.23
N SER A 221 5.36 8.44 -3.85
CA SER A 221 4.25 9.08 -3.13
C SER A 221 3.11 8.11 -2.81
N GLN A 222 3.18 6.88 -3.32
CA GLN A 222 2.16 5.86 -3.09
C GLN A 222 2.04 5.51 -1.61
N SER A 223 0.93 5.91 -1.01
CA SER A 223 0.56 5.51 0.34
C SER A 223 -0.15 4.15 0.34
N ILE A 224 -0.30 3.57 1.53
CA ILE A 224 -1.09 2.35 1.71
C ILE A 224 -2.57 2.67 1.48
N LEU A 225 -3.18 2.04 0.48
CA LEU A 225 -4.58 2.28 0.11
C LEU A 225 -5.53 1.32 0.86
N PRO A 226 -6.78 1.72 1.13
CA PRO A 226 -7.75 0.88 1.81
C PRO A 226 -8.15 -0.34 0.98
N LEU A 227 -8.58 -1.40 1.68
CA LEU A 227 -9.10 -2.64 1.10
C LEU A 227 -10.29 -2.35 0.19
N ARG A 228 -10.32 -2.91 -1.02
CA ARG A 228 -11.45 -2.74 -1.95
C ARG A 228 -12.68 -3.49 -1.43
N SER A 229 -13.82 -2.82 -1.30
CA SER A 229 -15.04 -3.39 -0.73
C SER A 229 -15.50 -4.67 -1.45
N GLU A 230 -15.32 -4.73 -2.77
CA GLU A 230 -15.69 -5.86 -3.64
C GLU A 230 -14.86 -7.12 -3.34
N SER A 231 -13.59 -6.96 -2.94
CA SER A 231 -12.66 -8.06 -2.67
C SER A 231 -13.00 -8.88 -1.41
N ILE A 232 -13.91 -8.39 -0.57
CA ILE A 232 -14.23 -8.98 0.74
C ILE A 232 -15.55 -9.76 0.68
N GLY A 233 -16.21 -9.83 -0.49
CA GLY A 233 -17.46 -10.57 -0.67
C GLY A 233 -18.63 -10.05 0.17
N MET A 234 -18.49 -8.85 0.77
CA MET A 234 -19.51 -8.24 1.61
C MET A 234 -20.46 -7.40 0.76
N VAL A 235 -21.75 -7.72 0.82
CA VAL A 235 -22.80 -6.86 0.28
C VAL A 235 -23.03 -5.72 1.26
N SER A 236 -22.35 -4.58 1.04
CA SER A 236 -22.51 -3.35 1.81
C SER A 236 -23.02 -2.23 0.91
N PRO A 237 -23.99 -1.41 1.36
CA PRO A 237 -24.35 -0.18 0.65
C PRO A 237 -23.20 0.83 0.67
N LEU A 238 -22.29 0.72 1.64
CA LEU A 238 -21.15 1.60 1.79
C LEU A 238 -20.05 1.25 0.80
N ARG A 239 -19.50 2.29 0.19
CA ARG A 239 -18.36 2.22 -0.74
C ARG A 239 -17.36 3.28 -0.33
N HIS A 240 -16.13 3.11 -0.78
CA HIS A 240 -15.14 4.16 -0.67
C HIS A 240 -14.45 4.37 -2.01
N LYS A 241 -13.93 5.57 -2.20
CA LYS A 241 -13.10 5.93 -3.34
C LYS A 241 -12.04 6.92 -2.89
N ILE A 242 -10.94 6.97 -3.61
CA ILE A 242 -9.90 7.96 -3.37
C ILE A 242 -10.14 9.10 -4.37
N GLU A 243 -10.35 10.29 -3.83
CA GLU A 243 -10.56 11.52 -4.57
C GLU A 243 -9.32 12.42 -4.43
N ARG A 244 -9.04 13.21 -5.45
CA ARG A 244 -7.98 14.22 -5.43
C ARG A 244 -8.61 15.58 -5.25
N VAL A 245 -8.13 16.35 -4.27
CA VAL A 245 -8.60 17.70 -3.97
C VAL A 245 -7.36 18.59 -3.88
N ALA A 246 -7.27 19.62 -4.73
CA ALA A 246 -6.25 20.68 -4.71
C ALA A 246 -4.91 20.30 -4.02
N GLY A 247 -4.09 19.49 -4.69
CA GLY A 247 -2.75 19.10 -4.20
C GLY A 247 -2.70 17.95 -3.19
N ARG A 248 -3.83 17.42 -2.71
CA ARG A 248 -3.90 16.27 -1.79
C ARG A 248 -4.84 15.17 -2.26
N SER A 249 -4.64 13.97 -1.74
CA SER A 249 -5.58 12.86 -1.88
C SER A 249 -6.42 12.74 -0.61
N GLN A 250 -7.65 12.25 -0.73
CA GLN A 250 -8.52 11.96 0.41
C GLN A 250 -9.33 10.69 0.13
N LEU A 251 -9.69 9.97 1.19
CA LEU A 251 -10.64 8.87 1.11
C LEU A 251 -12.06 9.40 1.30
N VAL A 252 -12.92 9.19 0.31
CA VAL A 252 -14.33 9.53 0.38
C VAL A 252 -15.13 8.26 0.64
N ILE A 253 -15.97 8.28 1.66
CA ILE A 253 -16.91 7.20 1.97
C ILE A 253 -18.30 7.61 1.55
N GLU A 254 -18.95 6.75 0.77
CA GLU A 254 -20.22 6.99 0.09
C GLU A 254 -21.21 5.87 0.40
N SER A 255 -22.51 6.17 0.33
CA SER A 255 -23.56 5.14 0.37
C SER A 255 -24.25 5.05 -0.99
N SER A 256 -24.48 3.82 -1.44
CA SER A 256 -25.25 3.49 -2.63
C SER A 256 -26.61 2.91 -2.23
N ASN A 257 -27.64 3.22 -3.02
CA ASN A 257 -28.95 2.60 -2.84
C ASN A 257 -28.84 1.10 -3.16
N LEU A 258 -29.15 0.22 -2.19
CA LEU A 258 -29.20 -1.22 -2.46
C LEU A 258 -30.35 -1.52 -3.45
N PRO A 259 -30.16 -2.48 -4.38
CA PRO A 259 -31.26 -2.96 -5.22
C PRO A 259 -32.38 -3.55 -4.34
N PRO A 260 -33.66 -3.32 -4.66
CA PRO A 260 -34.79 -3.82 -3.87
C PRO A 260 -34.90 -5.35 -3.76
N SER A 261 -34.08 -6.10 -4.50
CA SER A 261 -34.12 -7.57 -4.62
C SER A 261 -33.21 -8.34 -3.66
N VAL A 262 -32.41 -7.68 -2.80
CA VAL A 262 -31.55 -8.40 -1.85
C VAL A 262 -32.38 -8.90 -0.66
N PRO A 263 -32.45 -10.22 -0.39
CA PRO A 263 -33.21 -10.75 0.73
C PRO A 263 -32.67 -10.22 2.06
N LYS A 264 -33.50 -9.51 2.84
CA LYS A 264 -33.18 -8.96 4.16
C LYS A 264 -32.80 -10.01 5.23
N LYS A 265 -32.79 -11.30 4.89
CA LYS A 265 -32.73 -12.40 5.88
C LYS A 265 -31.33 -12.91 6.21
N ASP A 266 -30.36 -12.80 5.29
CA ASP A 266 -29.00 -13.31 5.52
C ASP A 266 -27.98 -12.22 5.89
N LEU A 267 -28.43 -10.96 5.94
CA LEU A 267 -27.63 -9.77 6.27
C LEU A 267 -28.28 -9.04 7.44
N ALA A 268 -28.42 -9.69 8.60
CA ALA A 268 -28.85 -8.99 9.81
C ALA A 268 -27.63 -8.48 10.59
N PRO A 269 -27.08 -7.28 10.31
CA PRO A 269 -26.35 -6.57 11.34
C PRO A 269 -27.38 -6.24 12.42
N THR A 270 -27.03 -6.49 13.67
CA THR A 270 -27.84 -6.08 14.82
C THR A 270 -28.16 -4.59 14.68
N VAL A 271 -29.39 -4.29 14.29
CA VAL A 271 -30.00 -2.95 14.23
C VAL A 271 -29.24 -1.93 13.36
N HIS A 272 -29.56 -1.89 12.05
CA HIS A 272 -29.47 -0.70 11.18
C HIS A 272 -28.08 -0.02 11.07
N SER A 273 -26.98 -0.76 11.19
CA SER A 273 -25.62 -0.24 10.94
C SER A 273 -24.92 -1.05 9.85
N TRP A 274 -24.24 -0.36 8.94
CA TRP A 274 -23.42 -0.95 7.88
C TRP A 274 -21.96 -0.62 8.14
N GLY A 275 -21.07 -1.60 7.97
CA GLY A 275 -19.62 -1.43 8.12
C GLY A 275 -18.86 -1.76 6.83
N ILE A 276 -17.73 -1.09 6.63
CA ILE A 276 -16.72 -1.44 5.63
C ILE A 276 -15.34 -1.49 6.30
N PRO A 277 -14.62 -2.62 6.23
CA PRO A 277 -13.24 -2.67 6.68
C PRO A 277 -12.37 -1.86 5.73
N LEU A 278 -11.46 -1.05 6.29
CA LEU A 278 -10.55 -0.21 5.50
C LEU A 278 -9.14 -0.80 5.48
N PHE A 279 -8.67 -1.34 6.61
CA PHE A 279 -7.31 -1.89 6.73
C PHE A 279 -7.29 -3.12 7.62
N ARG A 280 -6.50 -4.14 7.24
CA ARG A 280 -6.07 -5.22 8.13
C ARG A 280 -4.77 -4.82 8.81
N LEU A 281 -4.73 -4.92 10.13
CA LEU A 281 -3.60 -4.51 10.96
C LEU A 281 -3.15 -5.67 11.86
N ASP A 282 -2.01 -5.52 12.52
CA ASP A 282 -1.54 -6.44 13.55
C ASP A 282 -0.68 -5.69 14.58
N MET A 283 -1.34 -4.94 15.46
CA MET A 283 -0.70 -4.01 16.40
C MET A 283 -1.16 -4.22 17.84
N PRO A 284 -0.30 -4.03 18.85
CA PRO A 284 -0.71 -4.16 20.26
C PRO A 284 -1.71 -3.09 20.68
N ILE A 285 -2.60 -3.44 21.62
CA ILE A 285 -3.55 -2.51 22.28
C ILE A 285 -3.25 -2.46 23.78
N ASP A 286 -2.00 -2.12 24.13
CA ASP A 286 -1.46 -2.06 25.49
C ASP A 286 -1.22 -0.62 25.99
N GLY A 287 -1.58 0.39 25.19
CA GLY A 287 -1.32 1.80 25.43
C GLY A 287 0.04 2.29 24.95
N SER A 288 0.84 1.46 24.28
CA SER A 288 2.08 1.90 23.64
C SER A 288 1.86 2.75 22.38
N LEU A 289 0.69 2.63 21.76
CA LEU A 289 0.34 3.27 20.49
C LEU A 289 -0.83 4.27 20.63
N ARG A 290 -0.89 5.24 19.71
CA ARG A 290 -2.05 6.12 19.48
C ARG A 290 -2.53 6.03 18.04
N LEU A 291 -3.84 6.17 17.86
CA LEU A 291 -4.49 6.28 16.55
C LEU A 291 -4.96 7.72 16.34
N ARG A 292 -4.55 8.31 15.22
CA ARG A 292 -5.01 9.61 14.72
C ARG A 292 -5.76 9.45 13.41
N ILE A 293 -6.92 10.08 13.30
CA ILE A 293 -7.69 10.17 12.06
C ILE A 293 -8.14 11.61 11.86
N SER A 294 -7.72 12.22 10.75
CA SER A 294 -8.26 13.51 10.32
C SER A 294 -9.34 13.29 9.30
N TYR A 295 -10.55 13.78 9.57
CA TYR A 295 -11.70 13.58 8.70
C TYR A 295 -12.74 14.71 8.80
N ARG A 296 -13.61 14.81 7.80
CA ARG A 296 -14.82 15.62 7.80
C ARG A 296 -16.03 14.69 7.75
N ASP A 297 -16.96 14.87 8.68
CA ASP A 297 -18.31 14.31 8.56
C ASP A 297 -19.14 15.24 7.67
N VAL A 298 -19.46 14.78 6.47
CA VAL A 298 -20.27 15.52 5.49
C VAL A 298 -21.68 14.94 5.39
N SER A 299 -22.02 13.97 6.24
CA SER A 299 -23.33 13.36 6.29
C SER A 299 -24.35 14.31 6.94
N LYS A 300 -25.63 14.15 6.58
CA LYS A 300 -26.73 14.89 7.21
C LYS A 300 -27.35 14.11 8.38
N VAL A 301 -26.57 13.19 8.94
CA VAL A 301 -27.07 12.14 9.83
C VAL A 301 -26.91 12.60 11.28
N PRO A 302 -27.99 12.64 12.08
CA PRO A 302 -27.91 13.13 13.45
C PRO A 302 -26.94 12.36 14.36
N GLN A 303 -26.74 11.07 14.09
CA GLN A 303 -25.83 10.20 14.84
C GLN A 303 -24.36 10.28 14.36
N GLY A 304 -24.12 10.98 13.24
CA GLY A 304 -22.81 11.10 12.62
C GLY A 304 -22.27 9.79 12.04
N VAL A 305 -21.12 9.91 11.40
CA VAL A 305 -20.31 8.80 10.88
C VAL A 305 -19.25 8.36 11.89
N ASN A 306 -18.86 7.08 11.84
CA ASN A 306 -18.01 6.52 12.88
C ASN A 306 -16.95 5.58 12.30
N PHE A 307 -15.82 5.47 13.01
CA PHE A 307 -14.83 4.43 12.78
C PHE A 307 -15.05 3.28 13.75
N TYR A 308 -14.53 2.11 13.43
CA TYR A 308 -14.49 1.00 14.37
C TYR A 308 -13.12 0.31 14.36
N LEU A 309 -12.78 -0.26 15.50
CA LEU A 309 -11.62 -1.11 15.68
C LEU A 309 -12.10 -2.52 15.98
N LYS A 310 -11.57 -3.51 15.27
CA LYS A 310 -11.76 -4.92 15.60
C LYS A 310 -10.46 -5.44 16.19
N ALA A 311 -10.55 -5.91 17.43
CA ALA A 311 -9.43 -6.51 18.14
C ALA A 311 -9.69 -7.97 18.43
N SER A 312 -8.64 -8.77 18.50
CA SER A 312 -8.70 -10.12 19.01
C SER A 312 -7.60 -10.38 20.02
N CYS A 313 -7.85 -11.35 20.88
CA CYS A 313 -6.84 -11.95 21.73
C CYS A 313 -6.91 -13.47 21.57
N ARG A 314 -5.76 -14.12 21.62
CA ARG A 314 -5.70 -15.56 21.83
C ARG A 314 -5.51 -15.79 23.32
N ALA A 315 -6.60 -16.11 24.03
CA ALA A 315 -6.51 -16.46 25.44
C ALA A 315 -5.95 -17.89 25.57
N THR A 316 -4.85 -18.03 26.32
CA THR A 316 -4.39 -19.34 26.81
C THR A 316 -5.38 -19.91 27.84
N ASP A 317 -5.33 -21.23 28.09
CA ASP A 317 -6.19 -21.89 29.10
C ASP A 317 -6.05 -21.28 30.51
N GLU A 318 -4.88 -20.72 30.82
CA GLU A 318 -4.59 -20.07 32.09
C GLU A 318 -5.18 -18.64 32.14
N GLU A 319 -5.06 -17.89 31.05
CA GLU A 319 -5.67 -16.55 30.93
C GLU A 319 -7.19 -16.61 30.92
N ALA A 320 -7.77 -17.63 30.27
CA ALA A 320 -9.21 -17.88 30.26
C ALA A 320 -9.76 -18.09 31.68
N ARG A 321 -9.06 -18.88 32.51
CA ARG A 321 -9.41 -19.10 33.92
C ARG A 321 -9.27 -17.83 34.76
N ARG A 322 -8.27 -16.99 34.49
CA ARG A 322 -8.01 -15.76 35.25
C ARG A 322 -8.97 -14.63 34.91
N THR A 323 -9.36 -14.51 33.64
CA THR A 323 -10.11 -13.34 33.12
C THR A 323 -11.57 -13.64 32.82
N GLY A 324 -11.98 -14.92 32.82
CA GLY A 324 -13.31 -15.35 32.41
C GLY A 324 -13.55 -15.29 30.90
N TYR A 325 -12.53 -15.00 30.09
CA TYR A 325 -12.63 -15.05 28.63
C TYR A 325 -12.64 -16.50 28.15
N PRO A 326 -13.45 -16.84 27.13
CA PRO A 326 -13.43 -18.19 26.55
C PRO A 326 -12.06 -18.50 25.94
N VAL A 327 -11.62 -19.75 26.09
CA VAL A 327 -10.43 -20.29 25.40
C VAL A 327 -10.67 -20.22 23.89
N GLY A 328 -9.74 -19.61 23.15
CA GLY A 328 -9.86 -19.40 21.71
C GLY A 328 -9.80 -17.92 21.31
N TYR A 329 -10.10 -17.63 20.04
CA TYR A 329 -10.16 -16.25 19.55
C TYR A 329 -11.47 -15.60 19.98
N SER A 330 -11.38 -14.57 20.80
CA SER A 330 -12.50 -13.66 21.03
C SER A 330 -12.27 -12.39 20.21
N HIS A 331 -13.19 -12.06 19.31
CA HIS A 331 -13.17 -10.79 18.58
C HIS A 331 -14.09 -9.79 19.28
N LYS A 332 -13.61 -8.56 19.46
CA LYS A 332 -14.41 -7.44 19.95
C LYS A 332 -14.33 -6.29 18.98
N ILE A 333 -15.48 -5.67 18.72
CA ILE A 333 -15.60 -4.48 17.89
C ILE A 333 -15.83 -3.29 18.82
N TYR A 334 -15.02 -2.26 18.67
CA TYR A 334 -15.08 -1.03 19.44
C TYR A 334 -15.45 0.10 18.48
N GLY A 335 -16.62 0.71 18.69
CA GLY A 335 -17.02 1.90 17.94
C GLY A 335 -16.30 3.13 18.45
N LEU A 336 -15.64 3.87 17.56
CA LEU A 336 -15.08 5.19 17.83
C LEU A 336 -16.12 6.23 17.43
N THR A 337 -17.14 6.39 18.30
CA THR A 337 -18.30 7.24 18.01
C THR A 337 -18.19 8.63 18.63
N ARG A 338 -18.49 9.66 17.83
CA ARG A 338 -18.60 11.05 18.31
C ARG A 338 -20.04 11.54 18.20
N TYR A 339 -20.70 11.74 19.34
CA TYR A 339 -21.95 12.49 19.43
C TYR A 339 -21.62 13.89 19.94
N ASN A 340 -21.47 14.88 19.05
CA ASN A 340 -21.75 16.31 19.28
C ASN A 340 -21.29 17.17 18.09
N TYR A 341 -22.28 17.76 17.41
CA TYR A 341 -22.30 18.89 16.47
C TYR A 341 -21.36 18.89 15.24
N PRO A 342 -21.84 19.36 14.07
CA PRO A 342 -21.06 19.41 12.84
C PRO A 342 -19.98 20.49 12.96
N VAL A 343 -18.75 20.07 13.23
CA VAL A 343 -17.57 20.92 13.02
C VAL A 343 -16.94 20.49 11.71
N VAL A 344 -16.64 21.49 10.88
CA VAL A 344 -15.83 21.34 9.67
C VAL A 344 -14.41 21.05 10.16
N ASP A 345 -13.89 19.87 9.80
CA ASP A 345 -12.62 19.28 10.24
C ASP A 345 -12.59 18.70 11.68
N GLN A 346 -12.48 17.38 11.74
CA GLN A 346 -12.40 16.58 12.95
C GLN A 346 -11.02 15.92 13.03
N LEU A 347 -10.43 15.92 14.23
CA LEU A 347 -9.28 15.10 14.57
C LEU A 347 -9.70 14.11 15.67
N LEU A 348 -9.73 12.83 15.34
CA LEU A 348 -9.80 11.75 16.31
C LEU A 348 -8.38 11.42 16.74
N ASP A 349 -8.09 11.46 18.04
CA ASP A 349 -6.79 11.10 18.62
C ASP A 349 -7.03 10.26 19.87
N VAL A 350 -6.73 8.97 19.82
CA VAL A 350 -7.05 8.01 20.88
C VAL A 350 -5.83 7.17 21.25
N GLU A 351 -5.61 6.97 22.56
CA GLU A 351 -4.64 5.99 23.06
C GLU A 351 -5.22 4.59 22.79
N LEU A 352 -4.44 3.72 22.15
CA LEU A 352 -4.82 2.33 21.90
C LEU A 352 -4.63 1.51 23.19
N LYS A 353 -5.45 1.80 24.18
CA LYS A 353 -5.52 1.14 25.47
C LYS A 353 -6.96 0.94 25.88
N ILE A 354 -7.31 -0.27 26.27
CA ILE A 354 -8.63 -0.53 26.85
C ILE A 354 -8.56 -0.35 28.36
N ASP A 355 -9.48 0.42 28.93
CA ASP A 355 -9.56 0.65 30.37
C ASP A 355 -10.52 -0.37 31.00
N ALA A 356 -10.04 -1.61 31.19
CA ALA A 356 -10.82 -2.65 31.86
C ALA A 356 -9.94 -3.52 32.76
N GLN A 357 -10.46 -3.85 33.95
CA GLN A 357 -9.74 -4.58 35.00
C GLN A 357 -9.28 -5.99 34.60
N TYR A 358 -9.75 -6.53 33.46
CA TYR A 358 -9.47 -7.89 32.99
C TYR A 358 -9.28 -7.95 31.47
N ILE A 359 -8.21 -7.34 30.96
CA ILE A 359 -7.84 -7.45 29.54
C ILE A 359 -6.71 -8.47 29.41
N PRO A 360 -6.82 -9.44 28.49
CA PRO A 360 -5.71 -10.33 28.18
C PRO A 360 -4.51 -9.51 27.67
N ALA A 361 -3.30 -9.85 28.14
CA ALA A 361 -2.08 -9.08 27.88
C ALA A 361 -1.67 -9.01 26.39
N ASN A 362 -2.31 -9.83 25.54
CA ASN A 362 -1.97 -10.01 24.13
C ASN A 362 -3.12 -9.57 23.20
N LEU A 363 -3.87 -8.52 23.57
CA LEU A 363 -4.91 -7.99 22.69
C LEU A 363 -4.27 -7.25 21.51
N ARG A 364 -4.66 -7.62 20.29
CA ARG A 364 -4.13 -7.05 19.05
C ARG A 364 -5.23 -6.45 18.18
N LEU A 365 -4.94 -5.28 17.61
CA LEU A 365 -5.75 -4.61 16.61
C LEU A 365 -5.58 -5.34 15.28
N GLU A 366 -6.68 -5.89 14.76
CA GLU A 366 -6.68 -6.70 13.54
C GLU A 366 -7.26 -5.97 12.33
N GLU A 367 -8.12 -4.99 12.58
CA GLU A 367 -8.84 -4.26 11.54
C GLU A 367 -9.29 -2.89 12.03
N LEU A 368 -9.10 -1.90 11.17
CA LEU A 368 -9.69 -0.58 11.25
C LEU A 368 -10.70 -0.45 10.11
N GLY A 369 -11.90 -0.02 10.43
CA GLY A 369 -12.94 0.20 9.44
C GLY A 369 -13.84 1.39 9.77
N PHE A 370 -14.85 1.54 8.95
CA PHE A 370 -15.84 2.60 9.05
C PHE A 370 -17.24 2.01 9.13
N TRP A 371 -18.13 2.63 9.89
CA TRP A 371 -19.52 2.23 9.97
C TRP A 371 -20.45 3.43 10.02
N SER A 372 -21.64 3.26 9.45
CA SER A 372 -22.68 4.28 9.38
C SER A 372 -24.06 3.65 9.52
N HIS A 373 -24.96 4.40 10.16
CA HIS A 373 -26.39 4.08 10.21
C HIS A 373 -27.17 4.59 9.00
N ALA A 374 -26.52 5.41 8.17
CA ALA A 374 -27.17 6.13 7.08
C ALA A 374 -26.96 5.46 5.74
N THR A 375 -28.06 5.24 5.03
CA THR A 375 -28.05 4.70 3.67
C THR A 375 -28.54 5.69 2.62
N ASN A 376 -29.07 6.85 3.03
CA ASN A 376 -29.75 7.81 2.15
C ASN A 376 -28.85 8.93 1.60
N ASP A 377 -27.72 9.21 2.24
CA ASP A 377 -26.77 10.24 1.79
C ASP A 377 -25.74 9.64 0.84
N ARG A 378 -25.49 10.30 -0.29
CA ARG A 378 -24.52 9.81 -1.28
C ARG A 378 -23.07 9.92 -0.81
N ARG A 379 -22.75 10.87 0.07
CA ARG A 379 -21.41 11.14 0.59
C ARG A 379 -21.49 11.30 2.10
N LEU A 380 -20.68 10.53 2.83
CA LEU A 380 -20.78 10.38 4.27
C LEU A 380 -19.59 10.99 5.00
N ALA A 381 -18.37 10.64 4.59
CA ALA A 381 -17.15 11.12 5.22
C ALA A 381 -16.04 11.38 4.21
N GLU A 382 -15.19 12.34 4.52
CA GLU A 382 -13.94 12.61 3.79
C GLU A 382 -12.79 12.46 4.78
N VAL A 383 -11.88 11.54 4.55
CA VAL A 383 -10.75 11.26 5.45
C VAL A 383 -9.47 11.74 4.78
N ASP A 384 -8.77 12.64 5.47
CA ASP A 384 -7.55 13.26 4.96
C ASP A 384 -6.34 12.35 5.24
N TYR A 385 -6.22 11.81 6.45
CA TYR A 385 -5.19 10.83 6.80
C TYR A 385 -5.59 9.92 7.97
N ILE A 386 -4.91 8.77 8.06
CA ILE A 386 -4.94 7.86 9.21
C ILE A 386 -3.51 7.55 9.61
N CYS A 387 -3.21 7.63 10.91
CA CYS A 387 -1.90 7.34 11.46
C CYS A 387 -2.01 6.53 12.76
N ILE A 388 -1.23 5.46 12.89
CA ILE A 388 -0.99 4.78 14.17
C ILE A 388 0.50 4.86 14.45
N GLN A 389 0.88 5.33 15.63
CA GLN A 389 2.28 5.55 15.98
C GLN A 389 2.53 5.39 17.49
N PRO A 390 3.80 5.30 17.94
CA PRO A 390 4.13 5.24 19.37
C PRO A 390 3.66 6.48 20.13
N MET A 391 3.17 6.31 21.36
CA MET A 391 2.75 7.42 22.23
C MET A 391 3.86 8.46 22.49
N ALA A 392 5.12 8.03 22.48
CA ALA A 392 6.29 8.88 22.72
C ALA A 392 6.70 9.75 21.51
N SER A 393 6.08 9.57 20.33
CA SER A 393 6.50 10.20 19.08
C SER A 393 5.89 11.59 18.86
N TYR A 394 6.45 12.64 19.47
CA TYR A 394 6.13 14.08 19.30
C TYR A 394 4.98 14.64 20.18
N PRO A 395 5.05 15.95 20.55
CA PRO A 395 4.12 16.54 21.50
C PRO A 395 2.67 16.49 21.03
N ILE A 396 1.79 16.36 22.01
CA ILE A 396 0.33 16.29 21.87
C ILE A 396 -0.14 17.65 21.32
N PRO A 397 -0.92 17.70 20.21
CA PRO A 397 -1.53 18.95 19.78
C PRO A 397 -2.35 19.55 20.93
N SER A 398 -2.24 20.86 21.16
CA SER A 398 -2.92 21.60 22.25
C SER A 398 -4.45 21.67 22.10
N ARG A 399 -5.03 21.01 21.11
CA ARG A 399 -6.49 20.91 20.90
C ARG A 399 -6.87 19.50 20.44
N SER A 400 -7.08 18.61 21.40
CA SER A 400 -7.92 17.42 21.23
C SER A 400 -9.22 17.62 22.01
N PHE A 401 -10.31 17.12 21.42
CA PHE A 401 -11.67 17.26 21.95
C PHE A 401 -12.14 15.96 22.56
N THR A 402 -12.89 16.08 23.65
CA THR A 402 -13.30 14.98 24.52
C THR A 402 -14.11 13.91 23.79
N TYR A 403 -13.53 12.71 23.67
CA TYR A 403 -14.21 11.47 23.23
C TYR A 403 -15.09 10.91 24.35
N ARG A 404 -16.25 10.30 24.00
CA ARG A 404 -17.20 9.69 24.96
C ARG A 404 -17.61 8.26 24.60
N GLY A 405 -16.77 7.50 23.90
CA GLY A 405 -17.02 6.07 23.66
C GLY A 405 -16.27 5.17 24.64
N GLY A 406 -16.49 5.38 25.94
CA GLY A 406 -16.32 4.49 27.12
C GLY A 406 -15.12 3.53 27.30
N TYR A 407 -14.31 3.22 26.30
CA TYR A 407 -13.36 2.10 26.31
C TYR A 407 -11.90 2.53 26.07
N PHE A 408 -11.66 3.61 25.31
CA PHE A 408 -10.32 4.14 25.03
C PHE A 408 -10.12 5.49 25.72
N ALA A 409 -8.91 5.73 26.23
CA ALA A 409 -8.54 6.97 26.88
C ALA A 409 -8.24 8.08 25.85
N ASP A 410 -8.74 9.29 26.13
CA ASP A 410 -8.40 10.49 25.37
C ASP A 410 -7.00 10.97 25.76
N VAL A 411 -6.16 11.23 24.75
CA VAL A 411 -4.78 11.71 24.92
C VAL A 411 -4.76 13.17 25.41
N SER A 412 -5.87 13.91 25.27
CA SER A 412 -6.01 15.35 25.60
C SER A 412 -5.76 15.74 27.06
N SER A 413 -5.60 14.78 27.98
CA SER A 413 -5.61 15.03 29.43
C SER A 413 -4.26 14.90 30.15
N ARG A 414 -3.17 14.54 29.45
CA ARG A 414 -1.83 14.44 30.08
C ARG A 414 -1.03 15.70 29.82
N ASN A 415 -0.64 16.36 30.92
CA ASN A 415 0.14 17.60 30.97
C ASN A 415 1.19 17.70 29.86
N SER A 416 1.07 18.76 29.06
CA SER A 416 2.09 19.24 28.15
C SER A 416 3.33 19.68 28.94
N SER A 417 4.48 19.08 28.65
CA SER A 417 5.73 19.84 28.67
C SER A 417 5.94 20.36 27.24
N PRO A 418 5.86 21.68 26.99
CA PRO A 418 5.97 22.24 25.65
C PRO A 418 7.42 22.38 25.14
N ASP A 419 8.43 21.96 25.91
CA ASP A 419 9.83 22.24 25.55
C ASP A 419 10.51 21.04 24.89
N VAL A 420 10.32 20.87 23.58
CA VAL A 420 11.44 20.68 22.60
C VAL A 420 10.90 21.03 21.20
N PRO A 421 11.29 22.18 20.60
CA PRO A 421 11.99 22.08 19.30
C PRO A 421 13.12 23.13 19.12
N PRO A 422 14.11 22.93 18.20
CA PRO A 422 14.23 21.86 17.20
C PRO A 422 15.61 21.13 17.19
N HIS A 423 15.65 19.90 16.71
CA HIS A 423 16.86 19.41 16.00
C HIS A 423 16.56 19.07 14.52
N HIS A 424 15.30 19.22 14.09
CA HIS A 424 14.94 19.18 12.69
C HIS A 424 15.18 20.55 12.08
N ALA A 425 16.06 20.63 11.09
CA ALA A 425 16.33 21.87 10.38
C ALA A 425 16.63 21.57 8.91
N LEU A 426 16.22 22.48 8.04
CA LEU A 426 16.61 22.52 6.64
C LEU A 426 17.43 23.78 6.40
N PHE A 427 18.54 23.67 5.69
CA PHE A 427 19.43 24.80 5.44
C PHE A 427 20.26 24.57 4.18
N GLY A 428 20.96 25.63 3.74
CA GLY A 428 21.89 25.53 2.61
C GLY A 428 21.23 25.22 1.28
N ILE A 429 19.98 25.69 1.08
CA ILE A 429 19.28 25.64 -0.21
C ILE A 429 20.15 26.37 -1.24
N ARG A 430 20.45 25.70 -2.35
CA ARG A 430 21.27 26.25 -3.43
C ARG A 430 20.93 25.59 -4.76
N LYS A 431 21.18 26.32 -5.83
CA LYS A 431 21.08 25.84 -7.22
C LYS A 431 22.42 25.26 -7.66
N GLU A 432 22.42 24.09 -8.27
CA GLU A 432 23.60 23.44 -8.85
C GLU A 432 23.30 22.98 -10.28
N ALA A 433 24.27 23.10 -11.18
CA ALA A 433 24.24 22.47 -12.49
C ALA A 433 25.09 21.20 -12.45
N ARG A 434 24.56 20.08 -12.92
CA ARG A 434 25.26 18.78 -12.98
C ARG A 434 25.02 18.09 -14.32
N GLY A 435 25.83 17.07 -14.61
CA GLY A 435 25.76 16.30 -15.86
C GLY A 435 26.56 16.93 -17.01
N GLU A 436 26.67 16.18 -18.11
CA GLU A 436 27.38 16.58 -19.33
C GLU A 436 26.52 16.26 -20.56
N GLY A 437 26.65 17.06 -21.62
CA GLY A 437 25.88 16.89 -22.86
C GLY A 437 24.38 16.86 -22.62
N ASP A 438 23.69 15.86 -23.16
CA ASP A 438 22.24 15.68 -23.03
C ASP A 438 21.78 15.36 -21.60
N MET A 439 22.71 15.05 -20.69
CA MET A 439 22.42 14.79 -19.27
C MET A 439 22.59 16.05 -18.41
N GLN A 440 22.91 17.20 -19.00
CA GLN A 440 23.03 18.46 -18.28
C GLN A 440 21.66 18.88 -17.72
N HIS A 441 21.61 19.18 -16.42
CA HIS A 441 20.39 19.63 -15.76
C HIS A 441 20.70 20.53 -14.57
N VAL A 442 19.71 21.33 -14.19
CA VAL A 442 19.73 22.14 -12.97
C VAL A 442 19.00 21.40 -11.87
N ARG A 443 19.53 21.45 -10.65
CA ARG A 443 18.90 20.90 -9.45
C ARG A 443 18.96 21.88 -8.29
N LEU A 444 17.98 21.79 -7.41
CA LEU A 444 18.05 22.34 -6.06
C LEU A 444 18.70 21.32 -5.14
N CYS A 445 19.60 21.76 -4.28
CA CYS A 445 20.22 20.95 -3.23
C CYS A 445 20.08 21.66 -1.89
N TRP A 446 19.89 20.90 -0.82
CA TRP A 446 19.86 21.42 0.55
C TRP A 446 20.56 20.44 1.50
N SER A 447 20.64 20.82 2.76
CA SER A 447 21.10 19.98 3.85
C SER A 447 20.05 19.95 4.94
N HIS A 448 20.07 18.88 5.72
CA HIS A 448 19.12 18.70 6.81
C HIS A 448 19.82 18.14 8.04
N THR A 449 19.26 18.45 9.20
CA THR A 449 19.51 17.73 10.45
C THR A 449 18.19 17.16 10.94
N SER A 450 18.25 16.01 11.60
CA SER A 450 17.10 15.45 12.31
C SER A 450 17.52 14.90 13.65
N ASN A 451 16.55 14.71 14.54
CA ASN A 451 16.77 14.01 15.79
C ASN A 451 17.28 12.58 15.58
N GLU A 452 17.80 11.99 16.66
CA GLU A 452 18.02 10.55 16.73
C GLU A 452 16.73 9.76 16.49
N PRO A 453 16.81 8.53 15.96
CA PRO A 453 15.66 7.68 15.72
C PRO A 453 14.80 7.50 16.97
N ILE A 454 13.50 7.78 16.85
CA ILE A 454 12.53 7.50 17.92
C ILE A 454 12.13 6.03 17.82
N GLN A 455 12.21 5.29 18.93
CA GLN A 455 11.85 3.88 18.95
C GLN A 455 10.43 3.65 18.42
N GLY A 456 10.30 2.76 17.43
CA GLY A 456 9.02 2.40 16.81
C GLY A 456 8.56 3.33 15.68
N MET A 457 9.23 4.48 15.47
CA MET A 457 9.03 5.34 14.31
C MET A 457 9.97 4.93 13.16
N PRO A 458 9.56 5.05 11.89
CA PRO A 458 10.48 4.87 10.77
C PRO A 458 11.58 5.94 10.76
N TYR A 459 12.74 5.57 10.21
CA TYR A 459 13.90 6.45 10.06
C TYR A 459 14.67 6.07 8.79
N SER A 460 15.14 7.07 8.06
CA SER A 460 15.87 6.92 6.80
C SER A 460 17.35 7.22 6.98
N GLU A 461 18.22 6.39 6.41
CA GLU A 461 19.67 6.67 6.38
C GLU A 461 20.02 7.89 5.51
N ILE A 462 19.12 8.28 4.59
CA ILE A 462 19.33 9.38 3.63
C ILE A 462 18.67 10.67 4.13
N THR A 463 17.45 10.55 4.65
CA THR A 463 16.56 11.67 4.99
C THR A 463 16.28 11.78 6.48
N GLY A 464 16.91 10.95 7.32
CA GLY A 464 16.73 10.99 8.77
C GLY A 464 15.28 10.74 9.18
N ALA A 465 14.73 11.61 10.02
CA ALA A 465 13.32 11.54 10.44
C ALA A 465 12.31 12.00 9.36
N PHE A 466 12.78 12.59 8.26
CA PHE A 466 11.92 13.02 7.16
C PHE A 466 11.59 11.84 6.25
N SER A 467 10.31 11.63 5.95
CA SER A 467 9.86 10.65 4.95
C SER A 467 10.13 11.15 3.54
N HIS A 468 9.98 12.45 3.31
CA HIS A 468 10.24 13.14 2.06
C HIS A 468 10.33 14.65 2.29
N PHE A 469 10.72 15.37 1.26
CA PHE A 469 10.67 16.82 1.19
C PHE A 469 9.68 17.26 0.12
N VAL A 470 8.87 18.28 0.39
CA VAL A 470 8.05 18.95 -0.63
C VAL A 470 8.80 20.20 -1.07
N VAL A 471 8.95 20.37 -2.39
CA VAL A 471 9.71 21.47 -3.00
C VAL A 471 8.79 22.37 -3.79
N GLU A 472 8.82 23.65 -3.48
CA GLU A 472 8.09 24.69 -4.20
C GLU A 472 9.06 25.72 -4.79
N VAL A 473 8.82 26.15 -6.03
CA VAL A 473 9.60 27.19 -6.70
C VAL A 473 8.62 28.17 -7.33
N ASP A 474 8.67 29.44 -6.92
CA ASP A 474 7.77 30.49 -7.42
C ASP A 474 6.28 30.11 -7.29
N ASP A 475 5.92 29.55 -6.12
CA ASP A 475 4.58 29.02 -5.80
C ASP A 475 4.13 27.79 -6.60
N LEU A 476 4.97 27.26 -7.50
CA LEU A 476 4.72 26.00 -8.20
C LEU A 476 5.25 24.81 -7.40
N SER A 477 4.42 23.78 -7.20
CA SER A 477 4.82 22.56 -6.51
C SER A 477 5.56 21.61 -7.45
N LEU A 478 6.87 21.45 -7.25
CA LEU A 478 7.69 20.50 -8.01
C LEU A 478 7.45 19.04 -7.56
N GLY A 479 6.72 18.85 -6.46
CA GLY A 479 6.40 17.56 -5.88
C GLY A 479 7.31 17.20 -4.70
N ARG A 480 7.53 15.89 -4.54
CA ARG A 480 8.23 15.26 -3.41
C ARG A 480 9.60 14.76 -3.83
N ALA A 481 10.62 15.12 -3.06
CA ALA A 481 11.97 14.59 -3.14
C ALA A 481 12.23 13.59 -2.00
N TYR A 482 12.90 12.48 -2.32
CA TYR A 482 13.27 11.43 -1.36
C TYR A 482 14.77 11.45 -1.02
N ALA A 483 15.41 12.57 -1.36
CA ALA A 483 16.79 12.91 -1.05
C ALA A 483 16.86 14.44 -0.86
N ALA A 484 17.98 14.95 -0.35
CA ALA A 484 18.21 16.39 -0.15
C ALA A 484 18.54 17.13 -1.46
N GLU A 485 17.93 16.71 -2.56
CA GLU A 485 18.07 17.30 -3.89
C GLU A 485 16.84 17.01 -4.77
N GLN A 486 16.55 17.93 -5.69
CA GLN A 486 15.44 17.82 -6.66
C GLN A 486 15.87 18.41 -8.01
N ILE A 487 15.69 17.64 -9.09
CA ILE A 487 15.91 18.13 -10.45
C ILE A 487 14.79 19.11 -10.81
N ILE A 488 15.18 20.22 -11.44
CA ILE A 488 14.26 21.26 -11.91
C ILE A 488 14.00 21.00 -13.40
N PRO A 489 12.74 20.92 -13.86
CA PRO A 489 12.42 20.78 -15.28
C PRO A 489 13.06 21.90 -16.11
N ALA A 490 13.60 21.55 -17.28
CA ALA A 490 14.27 22.52 -18.16
C ALA A 490 13.33 23.65 -18.60
N SER A 491 12.06 23.33 -18.87
CA SER A 491 10.99 24.29 -19.15
C SER A 491 10.81 25.32 -18.04
N LEU A 492 10.83 24.88 -16.77
CA LEU A 492 10.76 25.79 -15.64
C LEU A 492 12.04 26.65 -15.53
N VAL A 493 13.22 26.08 -15.77
CA VAL A 493 14.48 26.85 -15.78
C VAL A 493 14.44 27.98 -16.82
N GLU A 494 13.91 27.72 -18.01
CA GLU A 494 13.74 28.73 -19.07
C GLU A 494 12.81 29.87 -18.62
N VAL A 495 11.67 29.55 -17.99
CA VAL A 495 10.71 30.53 -17.45
C VAL A 495 11.31 31.38 -16.33
N LEU A 496 12.20 30.80 -15.53
CA LEU A 496 12.83 31.47 -14.39
C LEU A 496 14.11 32.22 -14.74
N THR A 497 14.66 32.05 -15.94
CA THR A 497 15.96 32.61 -16.32
C THR A 497 16.02 34.13 -16.14
N GLY A 498 17.01 34.61 -15.39
CA GLY A 498 17.20 36.02 -15.09
C GLY A 498 16.34 36.55 -13.93
N ARG A 499 15.52 35.71 -13.30
CA ARG A 499 14.66 36.08 -12.16
C ARG A 499 15.25 35.58 -10.85
N GLU A 500 15.00 36.34 -9.79
CA GLU A 500 15.18 35.88 -8.42
C GLU A 500 13.81 35.43 -7.90
N VAL A 501 13.70 34.15 -7.51
CA VAL A 501 12.42 33.56 -7.09
C VAL A 501 12.53 32.85 -5.75
N ALA A 502 11.41 32.77 -5.05
CA ALA A 502 11.33 32.06 -3.78
C ALA A 502 11.36 30.54 -4.01
N VAL A 503 12.28 29.87 -3.32
CA VAL A 503 12.36 28.42 -3.21
C VAL A 503 12.01 28.03 -1.79
N ARG A 504 10.98 27.19 -1.60
CA ARG A 504 10.60 26.62 -0.31
C ARG A 504 10.82 25.12 -0.31
N VAL A 505 11.35 24.61 0.80
CA VAL A 505 11.51 23.18 1.05
C VAL A 505 10.88 22.87 2.40
N HIS A 506 9.93 21.93 2.40
CA HIS A 506 9.25 21.45 3.60
C HIS A 506 9.64 20.01 3.85
N GLY A 507 10.19 19.71 5.03
CA GLY A 507 10.55 18.38 5.46
C GLY A 507 9.39 17.73 6.19
N ILE A 508 8.83 16.69 5.57
CA ILE A 508 7.64 15.99 6.07
C ILE A 508 8.08 14.71 6.79
N GLY A 509 7.58 14.49 8.00
CA GLY A 509 7.79 13.28 8.79
C GLY A 509 7.07 12.05 8.21
N PHE A 510 7.36 10.88 8.75
CA PHE A 510 6.66 9.64 8.34
C PHE A 510 5.18 9.64 8.73
N ASP A 511 4.80 10.41 9.74
CA ASP A 511 3.42 10.59 10.19
C ASP A 511 2.68 11.73 9.48
N GLY A 512 3.25 12.27 8.40
CA GLY A 512 2.66 13.33 7.58
C GLY A 512 2.77 14.74 8.17
N GLN A 513 3.36 14.92 9.35
CA GLN A 513 3.55 16.25 9.93
C GLN A 513 4.77 16.94 9.32
N GLU A 514 4.67 18.26 9.13
CA GLU A 514 5.85 19.07 8.80
C GLU A 514 6.75 19.18 10.02
N LEU A 515 8.00 18.72 9.89
CA LEU A 515 9.01 18.75 10.95
C LEU A 515 9.93 19.96 10.85
N ALA A 516 10.16 20.48 9.64
CA ALA A 516 10.96 21.67 9.38
C ALA A 516 10.62 22.28 8.02
N GLY A 517 10.79 23.59 7.89
CA GLY A 517 10.65 24.31 6.62
C GLY A 517 11.81 25.31 6.44
N ALA A 518 12.23 25.51 5.19
CA ALA A 518 13.19 26.54 4.83
C ALA A 518 12.77 27.25 3.55
N SER A 519 13.07 28.55 3.47
CA SER A 519 12.76 29.39 2.31
C SER A 519 13.96 30.27 1.99
N LEU A 520 14.29 30.40 0.71
CA LEU A 520 15.39 31.24 0.22
C LEU A 520 15.04 31.81 -1.16
N LEU A 521 15.46 33.05 -1.41
CA LEU A 521 15.48 33.62 -2.75
C LEU A 521 16.67 33.08 -3.54
N VAL A 522 16.41 32.50 -4.71
CA VAL A 522 17.42 31.89 -5.56
C VAL A 522 17.37 32.55 -6.93
N GLN A 523 18.53 32.99 -7.40
CA GLN A 523 18.70 33.52 -8.75
C GLN A 523 18.73 32.39 -9.77
N PHE A 524 17.86 32.43 -10.77
CA PHE A 524 17.81 31.47 -11.88
C PHE A 524 18.55 31.94 -13.11
#